data_AF-A0A7J0F301-F1
#
_entry.id   AF-A0A7J0F301-F1
#
_cell.length_a   1.000
_cell.length_b   1.000
_cell.length_c   1.000
_cell.angle_alpha   90.00
_cell.angle_beta   90.00
_cell.angle_gamma   90.00
#
_symmetry.space_group_name_H-M   'P 1'
#
loop_
_entity.id
_entity.type
_entity.pdbx_description
1 polymer ?
#
loop_
_entity_poly.entity_id
_entity_poly.type
_entity_poly.pdbx_seq_one_letter_code
_entity_poly.pdbx_strand_id
1 'polypeptide(L)'
;MDSSQALSMTNAYGNRDIEKQTKPSKGVVEMGERFAYYGVAGNLIMYLTTVLGQPTATAAKNVNIWRGVSSIFPLFGAFVADSYLGRFKTILLSTIIYLMGLILLTLSVTKIPFQHCQTVFFLALYILSVGEGGHKPCVQTFAADQFDEDLPEEKAAKSSFFNWWYLGIVVGATTAILVVIYVQDYVGWGIGFGMLAVVVAAALGLFLVGKGSYRREVPVGSPFTRVAQVLVAAARKWRVSETRESYGVWFDDSNSEDVGGGPKVGTLARTNQFRFLDKAMIIDETDKSSKTRDPWRLCSVNQVEEVKLILRLVPIWLTCLMFAVVIAQLSTYFTKQGSTMVRTIGSSHFQVPAASIQVSTGLTILIAVPLYDRLFVPISRNITGHPTGITMLQRMGIGMFLSILTMVVSALVEAKRVKIATYHGLINSPKAIVPISIWWLLPQYILCGLSDVFTIVGLQELFYDQMPEGMRSMGAAAHISIVGMGSFLAALLYRSCRSLAQSLAMSGLAIILIGHVLIAFIGCWQG
;
A
#
# COMPACT_ATOMS: atom_id res chain seq x y z
N MET A 1 -8.79 -39.48 -42.17
CA MET A 1 -9.41 -38.61 -41.15
C MET A 1 -10.09 -37.49 -41.89
N ASP A 2 -11.41 -37.42 -41.78
CA ASP A 2 -12.27 -36.59 -42.61
C ASP A 2 -12.10 -35.10 -42.25
N SER A 3 -12.01 -34.22 -43.25
CA SER A 3 -11.72 -32.79 -43.06
C SER A 3 -12.81 -32.06 -42.26
N SER A 4 -14.02 -32.61 -42.19
CA SER A 4 -15.10 -32.13 -41.31
C SER A 4 -14.86 -32.47 -39.83
N GLN A 5 -14.23 -33.61 -39.52
CA GLN A 5 -13.85 -33.96 -38.14
C GLN A 5 -12.69 -33.10 -37.64
N ALA A 6 -11.73 -32.78 -38.50
CA ALA A 6 -10.65 -31.84 -38.17
C ALA A 6 -11.22 -30.46 -37.84
N LEU A 7 -12.11 -29.91 -38.68
CA LEU A 7 -12.76 -28.61 -38.43
C LEU A 7 -13.65 -28.60 -37.18
N SER A 8 -14.32 -29.72 -36.87
CA SER A 8 -15.08 -29.87 -35.62
C SER A 8 -14.18 -29.92 -34.38
N MET A 9 -12.98 -30.50 -34.50
CA MET A 9 -11.98 -30.52 -33.42
C MET A 9 -11.30 -29.17 -33.24
N THR A 10 -10.99 -28.42 -34.31
CA THR A 10 -10.44 -27.06 -34.19
C THR A 10 -11.47 -26.08 -33.63
N ASN A 11 -12.75 -26.19 -34.02
CA ASN A 11 -13.81 -25.39 -33.42
C ASN A 11 -14.10 -25.82 -31.97
N ALA A 12 -13.99 -27.10 -31.62
CA ALA A 12 -14.15 -27.56 -30.23
C ALA A 12 -12.92 -27.30 -29.34
N TYR A 13 -11.73 -27.07 -29.90
CA TYR A 13 -10.54 -26.61 -29.18
C TYR A 13 -10.55 -25.09 -29.02
N GLY A 14 -10.77 -24.34 -30.11
CA GLY A 14 -10.86 -22.88 -30.09
C GLY A 14 -12.00 -22.37 -29.21
N ASN A 15 -13.15 -23.04 -29.22
CA ASN A 15 -14.27 -22.67 -28.35
C ASN A 15 -14.05 -23.08 -26.89
N ARG A 16 -13.28 -24.16 -26.61
CA ARG A 16 -12.91 -24.55 -25.23
C ARG A 16 -11.87 -23.62 -24.61
N ASP A 17 -11.02 -22.98 -25.40
CA ASP A 17 -10.02 -22.03 -24.90
C ASP A 17 -10.62 -20.61 -24.74
N ILE A 18 -11.63 -20.25 -25.53
CA ILE A 18 -12.43 -19.03 -25.34
C ILE A 18 -13.44 -19.19 -24.19
N GLU A 19 -14.00 -20.37 -23.96
CA GLU A 19 -14.95 -20.64 -22.86
C GLU A 19 -14.24 -20.83 -21.49
N LYS A 20 -12.95 -21.22 -21.49
CA LYS A 20 -12.09 -21.13 -20.29
C LYS A 20 -11.72 -19.70 -19.90
N GLN A 21 -12.02 -18.71 -20.74
CA GLN A 21 -11.91 -17.29 -20.42
C GLN A 21 -13.12 -16.79 -19.61
N THR A 22 -13.55 -17.54 -18.60
CA THR A 22 -14.25 -16.94 -17.46
C THR A 22 -13.28 -16.01 -16.72
N LYS A 23 -13.13 -14.80 -17.25
CA LYS A 23 -12.37 -13.68 -16.73
C LYS A 23 -12.82 -13.13 -15.36
N PRO A 24 -14.06 -13.33 -14.83
CA PRO A 24 -14.45 -12.63 -13.61
C PRO A 24 -13.85 -13.21 -12.33
N SER A 25 -13.47 -14.49 -12.26
CA SER A 25 -13.02 -15.10 -10.98
C SER A 25 -11.66 -14.60 -10.48
N LYS A 26 -10.80 -14.10 -11.39
CA LYS A 26 -9.40 -13.77 -11.10
C LYS A 26 -9.22 -12.50 -10.23
N GLY A 27 -10.16 -11.55 -10.29
CA GLY A 27 -10.08 -10.28 -9.56
C GLY A 27 -10.99 -10.15 -8.33
N VAL A 28 -11.93 -11.08 -8.14
CA VAL A 28 -13.00 -10.96 -7.12
C VAL A 28 -12.48 -11.04 -5.69
N VAL A 29 -11.40 -11.79 -5.45
CA VAL A 29 -10.79 -11.88 -4.11
C VAL A 29 -10.25 -10.53 -3.66
N GLU A 30 -9.57 -9.81 -4.57
CA GLU A 30 -9.12 -8.45 -4.29
C GLU A 30 -10.30 -7.51 -4.05
N MET A 31 -11.34 -7.58 -4.87
CA MET A 31 -12.52 -6.71 -4.67
C MET A 31 -13.19 -6.96 -3.31
N GLY A 32 -13.37 -8.22 -2.92
CA GLY A 32 -13.95 -8.60 -1.64
C GLY A 32 -13.06 -8.21 -0.45
N GLU A 33 -11.75 -8.39 -0.57
CA GLU A 33 -10.78 -7.96 0.44
C GLU A 33 -10.77 -6.44 0.59
N ARG A 34 -10.73 -5.67 -0.51
CA ARG A 34 -10.76 -4.21 -0.46
C ARG A 34 -12.05 -3.68 0.14
N PHE A 35 -13.18 -4.27 -0.23
CA PHE A 35 -14.47 -3.98 0.38
C PHE A 35 -14.42 -4.20 1.91
N ALA A 36 -13.88 -5.32 2.37
CA ALA A 36 -13.76 -5.62 3.78
C ALA A 36 -12.77 -4.69 4.51
N TYR A 37 -11.59 -4.43 3.93
CA TYR A 37 -10.58 -3.54 4.50
C TYR A 37 -11.14 -2.14 4.72
N TYR A 38 -11.73 -1.53 3.69
CA TYR A 38 -12.32 -0.18 3.83
C TYR A 38 -13.55 -0.18 4.75
N GLY A 39 -14.31 -1.27 4.80
CA GLY A 39 -15.43 -1.43 5.74
C GLY A 39 -14.99 -1.49 7.20
N VAL A 40 -13.85 -2.11 7.51
CA VAL A 40 -13.28 -2.11 8.86
C VAL A 40 -12.56 -0.78 9.14
N ALA A 41 -11.59 -0.41 8.30
CA ALA A 41 -10.70 0.71 8.52
C ALA A 41 -11.43 2.06 8.50
N GLY A 42 -12.42 2.22 7.62
CA GLY A 42 -13.10 3.50 7.38
C GLY A 42 -13.84 4.04 8.60
N ASN A 43 -14.43 3.16 9.42
CA ASN A 43 -15.23 3.57 10.58
C ASN A 43 -14.68 3.09 11.93
N LEU A 44 -13.47 2.51 11.95
CA LEU A 44 -12.88 1.95 13.17
C LEU A 44 -12.77 2.98 14.30
N ILE A 45 -12.42 4.22 13.98
CA ILE A 45 -12.33 5.31 14.98
C ILE A 45 -13.67 5.57 15.68
N MET A 46 -14.79 5.43 14.96
CA MET A 46 -16.12 5.60 15.54
C MET A 46 -16.39 4.46 16.50
N TYR A 47 -16.18 3.20 16.10
CA TYR A 47 -16.36 2.04 16.99
C TYR A 47 -15.60 2.18 18.32
N LEU A 48 -14.31 2.51 18.24
CA LEU A 48 -13.47 2.64 19.42
C LEU A 48 -13.93 3.77 20.35
N THR A 49 -14.46 4.88 19.80
CA THR A 49 -14.87 6.04 20.60
C THR A 49 -16.33 5.98 21.08
N THR A 50 -17.25 5.40 20.31
CA THR A 50 -18.68 5.36 20.63
C THR A 50 -19.08 4.09 21.37
N VAL A 51 -18.55 2.93 20.98
CA VAL A 51 -18.91 1.63 21.57
C VAL A 51 -17.95 1.25 22.68
N LEU A 52 -16.64 1.29 22.43
CA LEU A 52 -15.64 0.95 23.45
C LEU A 52 -15.30 2.12 24.39
N GLY A 53 -15.85 3.31 24.15
CA GLY A 53 -15.71 4.47 25.04
C GLY A 53 -14.27 5.00 25.17
N GLN A 54 -13.37 4.67 24.24
CA GLN A 54 -11.99 5.14 24.29
C GLN A 54 -11.92 6.66 24.05
N PRO A 55 -11.04 7.39 24.76
CA PRO A 55 -10.75 8.78 24.41
C PRO A 55 -10.24 8.88 22.97
N THR A 56 -10.62 9.94 22.25
CA THR A 56 -10.26 10.15 20.83
C THR A 56 -8.78 9.93 20.54
N ALA A 57 -7.88 10.47 21.37
CA ALA A 57 -6.44 10.31 21.18
C ALA A 57 -5.98 8.84 21.33
N THR A 58 -6.54 8.11 22.29
CA THR A 58 -6.25 6.67 22.49
C THR A 58 -6.78 5.84 21.33
N ALA A 59 -8.01 6.14 20.88
CA ALA A 59 -8.62 5.46 19.75
C ALA A 59 -7.83 5.71 18.45
N ALA A 60 -7.47 6.97 18.15
CA ALA A 60 -6.65 7.33 16.98
C ALA A 60 -5.28 6.66 17.02
N LYS A 61 -4.63 6.59 18.19
CA LYS A 61 -3.39 5.83 18.39
C LYS A 61 -3.58 4.35 18.05
N ASN A 62 -4.64 3.71 18.56
CA ASN A 62 -4.89 2.29 18.32
C ASN A 62 -5.21 1.99 16.84
N VAL A 63 -6.01 2.84 16.18
CA VAL A 63 -6.26 2.77 14.73
C VAL A 63 -4.96 2.84 13.94
N ASN A 64 -4.11 3.82 14.27
CA ASN A 64 -2.83 4.02 13.57
C ASN A 64 -1.82 2.91 13.84
N ILE A 65 -1.78 2.34 15.05
CA ILE A 65 -0.95 1.14 15.33
C ILE A 65 -1.43 -0.03 14.49
N TRP A 66 -2.73 -0.31 14.46
CA TRP A 66 -3.30 -1.38 13.65
C TRP A 66 -3.02 -1.18 12.15
N ARG A 67 -3.29 0.01 11.62
CA ARG A 67 -2.98 0.37 10.23
C ARG A 67 -1.49 0.25 9.91
N GLY A 68 -0.64 0.62 10.87
CA GLY A 68 0.81 0.45 10.84
C GLY A 68 1.21 -1.02 10.64
N VAL A 69 0.71 -1.89 11.52
CA VAL A 69 0.95 -3.34 11.45
C VAL A 69 0.43 -3.93 10.13
N SER A 70 -0.83 -3.63 9.75
CA SER A 70 -1.43 -4.07 8.48
C SER A 70 -0.65 -3.66 7.24
N SER A 71 0.07 -2.53 7.28
CA SER A 71 0.84 -2.04 6.13
C SER A 71 2.28 -2.54 6.09
N ILE A 72 2.82 -3.06 7.19
CA ILE A 72 4.17 -3.67 7.24
C ILE A 72 4.13 -5.18 7.01
N PHE A 73 3.05 -5.84 7.44
CA PHE A 73 2.87 -7.28 7.26
C PHE A 73 3.00 -7.77 5.80
N PRO A 74 2.66 -6.98 4.77
CA PRO A 74 2.96 -7.29 3.37
C PRO A 74 4.42 -7.62 3.07
N LEU A 75 5.39 -7.02 3.75
CA LEU A 75 6.80 -7.36 3.60
C LEU A 75 7.07 -8.82 4.03
N PHE A 76 6.45 -9.25 5.13
CA PHE A 76 6.54 -10.62 5.61
C PHE A 76 5.77 -11.59 4.71
N GLY A 77 4.57 -11.21 4.27
CA GLY A 77 3.76 -12.00 3.34
C GLY A 77 4.46 -12.26 2.01
N ALA A 78 5.10 -11.23 1.44
CA ALA A 78 5.91 -11.34 0.23
C ALA A 78 7.09 -12.31 0.43
N PHE A 79 7.82 -12.17 1.54
CA PHE A 79 8.91 -13.09 1.87
C PHE A 79 8.45 -14.55 1.96
N VAL A 80 7.33 -14.82 2.63
CA VAL A 80 6.78 -16.19 2.76
C VAL A 80 6.36 -16.75 1.40
N ALA A 81 5.73 -15.93 0.55
CA ALA A 81 5.29 -16.32 -0.78
C ALA A 81 6.46 -16.64 -1.71
N ASP A 82 7.45 -15.76 -1.78
CA ASP A 82 8.56 -15.87 -2.73
C ASP A 82 9.60 -16.90 -2.28
N SER A 83 9.68 -17.21 -0.98
CA SER A 83 10.71 -18.13 -0.43
C SER A 83 10.23 -19.56 -0.19
N TYR A 84 8.95 -19.78 0.17
CA TYR A 84 8.50 -21.09 0.68
C TYR A 84 7.21 -21.60 0.04
N LEU A 85 6.13 -20.81 0.11
CA LEU A 85 4.78 -21.32 -0.17
C LEU A 85 4.35 -21.17 -1.64
N GLY A 86 4.93 -20.22 -2.36
CA GLY A 86 4.41 -19.73 -3.63
C GLY A 86 3.21 -18.81 -3.46
N ARG A 87 2.90 -18.02 -4.49
CA ARG A 87 1.86 -16.98 -4.47
C ARG A 87 0.47 -17.55 -4.21
N PHE A 88 0.07 -18.61 -4.93
CA PHE A 88 -1.26 -19.22 -4.81
C PHE A 88 -1.57 -19.72 -3.39
N LYS A 89 -0.65 -20.49 -2.77
CA LYS A 89 -0.88 -21.04 -1.42
C LYS A 89 -0.89 -19.93 -0.36
N THR A 90 -0.06 -18.90 -0.55
CA THR A 90 -0.03 -17.74 0.34
C THR A 90 -1.35 -16.98 0.30
N ILE A 91 -1.89 -16.68 -0.89
CA ILE A 91 -3.20 -16.04 -1.05
C ILE A 91 -4.28 -16.87 -0.34
N LEU A 92 -4.34 -18.18 -0.60
CA LEU A 92 -5.35 -19.05 0.00
C LEU A 92 -5.28 -19.04 1.54
N LEU A 93 -4.09 -19.23 2.11
CA LEU A 93 -3.90 -19.24 3.57
C LEU A 93 -4.25 -17.86 4.16
N SER A 94 -3.81 -16.78 3.51
CA SER A 94 -4.10 -15.41 3.90
C SER A 94 -5.58 -15.08 3.91
N THR A 95 -6.32 -15.46 2.87
CA THR A 95 -7.78 -15.22 2.81
C THR A 95 -8.52 -16.01 3.89
N ILE A 96 -8.08 -17.23 4.21
CA ILE A 96 -8.66 -18.01 5.32
C ILE A 96 -8.39 -17.32 6.67
N ILE A 97 -7.15 -16.88 6.93
CA ILE A 97 -6.80 -16.15 8.15
C ILE A 97 -7.60 -14.84 8.25
N TYR A 98 -7.74 -14.11 7.13
CA TYR A 98 -8.51 -12.88 7.08
C TYR A 98 -10.00 -13.14 7.39
N LEU A 99 -10.58 -14.18 6.81
CA LEU A 99 -11.96 -14.58 7.09
C LEU A 99 -12.16 -14.97 8.56
N MET A 100 -11.22 -15.72 9.15
CA MET A 100 -11.23 -16.02 10.59
C MET A 100 -11.19 -14.74 11.43
N GLY A 101 -10.36 -13.77 11.04
CA GLY A 101 -10.31 -12.44 11.66
C GLY A 101 -11.67 -11.73 11.62
N LEU A 102 -12.36 -11.71 10.48
CA LEU A 102 -13.68 -11.08 10.33
C LEU A 102 -14.77 -11.79 11.14
N ILE A 103 -14.75 -13.12 11.17
CA ILE A 103 -15.68 -13.91 11.98
C ILE A 103 -15.45 -13.61 13.46
N LEU A 104 -14.20 -13.63 13.93
CA LEU A 104 -13.87 -13.31 15.31
C LEU A 104 -14.22 -11.86 15.66
N LEU A 105 -14.02 -10.92 14.73
CA LEU A 105 -14.42 -9.53 14.88
C LEU A 105 -15.94 -9.42 15.06
N THR A 106 -16.72 -10.11 14.23
CA THR A 106 -18.19 -10.14 14.32
C THR A 106 -18.67 -10.76 15.64
N LEU A 107 -18.06 -11.87 16.06
CA LEU A 107 -18.36 -12.52 17.34
C LEU A 107 -18.02 -11.62 18.53
N SER A 108 -16.91 -10.87 18.45
CA SER A 108 -16.50 -9.96 19.51
C SER A 108 -17.57 -8.90 19.82
N VAL A 109 -18.29 -8.42 18.81
CA VAL A 109 -19.31 -7.37 18.97
C VAL A 109 -20.71 -7.93 19.28
N THR A 110 -20.95 -9.22 19.02
CA THR A 110 -22.30 -9.82 19.13
C THR A 110 -22.48 -10.79 20.29
N LYS A 111 -21.46 -11.61 20.58
CA LYS A 111 -21.58 -12.75 21.52
C LYS A 111 -20.66 -12.64 22.73
N ILE A 112 -19.54 -11.95 22.61
CA ILE A 112 -18.55 -11.85 23.69
C ILE A 112 -19.00 -10.81 24.72
N PRO A 113 -19.00 -11.14 26.03
CA PRO A 113 -19.31 -10.17 27.08
C PRO A 113 -18.36 -8.96 27.05
N PHE A 114 -18.87 -7.78 27.41
CA PHE A 114 -18.13 -6.51 27.31
C PHE A 114 -16.74 -6.54 27.97
N GLN A 115 -16.58 -7.27 29.08
CA GLN A 115 -15.30 -7.43 29.79
C GLN A 115 -14.17 -8.01 28.93
N HIS A 116 -14.48 -8.94 28.02
CA HIS A 116 -13.51 -9.61 27.14
C HIS A 116 -13.60 -9.11 25.69
N CYS A 117 -14.68 -8.40 25.33
CA CYS A 117 -14.96 -7.89 24.00
C CYS A 117 -13.77 -7.10 23.43
N GLN A 118 -13.19 -6.18 24.21
CA GLN A 118 -12.08 -5.35 23.74
C GLN A 118 -10.84 -6.17 23.37
N THR A 119 -10.46 -7.15 24.20
CA THR A 119 -9.28 -8.00 23.94
C THR A 119 -9.49 -8.86 22.70
N VAL A 120 -10.66 -9.49 22.58
CA VAL A 120 -11.01 -10.33 21.42
C VAL A 120 -11.11 -9.48 20.15
N PHE A 121 -11.64 -8.26 20.24
CA PHE A 121 -11.72 -7.31 19.13
C PHE A 121 -10.34 -6.93 18.61
N PHE A 122 -9.39 -6.57 19.48
CA PHE A 122 -8.02 -6.27 19.06
C PHE A 122 -7.28 -7.50 18.55
N LEU A 123 -7.49 -8.67 19.15
CA LEU A 123 -6.96 -9.93 18.63
C LEU A 123 -7.46 -10.19 17.19
N ALA A 124 -8.75 -10.02 16.95
CA ALA A 124 -9.34 -10.13 15.62
C ALA A 124 -8.73 -9.13 14.62
N LEU A 125 -8.56 -7.87 15.03
CA LEU A 125 -7.90 -6.85 14.19
C LEU A 125 -6.47 -7.25 13.79
N TYR A 126 -5.67 -7.81 14.70
CA TYR A 126 -4.31 -8.24 14.36
C TYR A 126 -4.30 -9.51 13.51
N ILE A 127 -5.27 -10.43 13.70
CA ILE A 127 -5.47 -11.58 12.79
C ILE A 127 -5.79 -11.08 11.37
N LEU A 128 -6.63 -10.03 11.23
CA LEU A 128 -6.88 -9.40 9.93
C LEU A 128 -5.59 -8.86 9.31
N SER A 129 -4.74 -8.16 10.07
CA SER A 129 -3.45 -7.68 9.57
C SER A 129 -2.54 -8.79 9.05
N VAL A 130 -2.55 -9.96 9.71
CA VAL A 130 -1.80 -11.15 9.25
C VAL A 130 -2.34 -11.66 7.93
N GLY A 131 -3.66 -11.81 7.82
CA GLY A 131 -4.31 -12.25 6.58
C GLY A 131 -4.04 -11.30 5.42
N GLU A 132 -4.19 -9.99 5.66
CA GLU A 132 -3.95 -8.91 4.70
C GLU A 132 -2.50 -8.91 4.18
N GLY A 133 -1.53 -9.22 5.05
CA GLY A 133 -0.12 -9.24 4.73
C GLY A 133 0.25 -10.19 3.57
N GLY A 134 -0.22 -11.43 3.57
CA GLY A 134 0.05 -12.33 2.44
C GLY A 134 -0.81 -12.07 1.21
N HIS A 135 -1.96 -11.40 1.37
CA HIS A 135 -2.86 -11.10 0.26
C HIS A 135 -2.31 -9.99 -0.65
N LYS A 136 -2.03 -8.81 -0.07
CA LYS A 136 -1.66 -7.59 -0.80
C LYS A 136 -0.52 -7.73 -1.82
N PRO A 137 0.65 -8.32 -1.49
CA PRO A 137 1.76 -8.41 -2.43
C PRO A 137 1.55 -9.53 -3.47
N CYS A 138 0.74 -10.53 -3.16
CA CYS A 138 0.61 -11.75 -3.96
C CYS A 138 -0.53 -11.68 -4.98
N VAL A 139 -1.66 -11.04 -4.67
CA VAL A 139 -2.83 -11.10 -5.58
C VAL A 139 -2.57 -10.37 -6.90
N GLN A 140 -2.00 -9.17 -6.85
CA GLN A 140 -1.67 -8.41 -8.05
C GLN A 140 -0.67 -9.15 -8.95
N THR A 141 0.40 -9.68 -8.34
CA THR A 141 1.45 -10.41 -9.06
C THR A 141 0.89 -11.72 -9.61
N PHE A 142 0.17 -12.49 -8.80
CA PHE A 142 -0.50 -13.72 -9.24
C PHE A 142 -1.48 -13.49 -10.39
N ALA A 143 -2.24 -12.39 -10.36
CA ALA A 143 -3.15 -12.03 -11.45
C ALA A 143 -2.39 -11.63 -12.73
N ALA A 144 -1.27 -10.93 -12.59
CA ALA A 144 -0.39 -10.59 -13.70
C ALA A 144 0.22 -11.85 -14.36
N ASP A 145 0.58 -12.86 -13.56
CA ASP A 145 1.16 -14.14 -14.01
C ASP A 145 0.17 -15.03 -14.78
N GLN A 146 -1.13 -14.69 -14.79
CA GLN A 146 -2.15 -15.46 -15.52
C GLN A 146 -2.18 -15.17 -17.02
N PHE A 147 -1.36 -14.24 -17.50
CA PHE A 147 -1.29 -13.82 -18.90
C PHE A 147 0.16 -13.96 -19.36
N ASP A 148 0.34 -14.60 -20.52
CA ASP A 148 1.63 -14.72 -21.18
C ASP A 148 1.98 -13.39 -21.89
N GLU A 149 3.14 -12.82 -21.59
CA GLU A 149 3.54 -11.53 -22.16
C GLU A 149 4.13 -11.65 -23.57
N ASP A 150 4.52 -12.86 -23.97
CA ASP A 150 5.10 -13.14 -25.28
C ASP A 150 4.02 -13.21 -26.38
N LEU A 151 2.76 -13.36 -25.99
CA LEU A 151 1.61 -13.40 -26.89
C LEU A 151 0.91 -12.03 -26.96
N PRO A 152 0.86 -11.36 -28.14
CA PRO A 152 0.24 -10.03 -28.29
C PRO A 152 -1.23 -9.97 -27.86
N GLU A 153 -1.99 -11.03 -28.14
CA GLU A 153 -3.41 -11.15 -27.76
C GLU A 153 -3.59 -11.22 -26.24
N GLU A 154 -2.74 -11.99 -25.55
CA GLU A 154 -2.78 -12.10 -24.09
C GLU A 154 -2.30 -10.82 -23.40
N LYS A 155 -1.33 -10.12 -24.00
CA LYS A 155 -0.88 -8.79 -23.54
C LYS A 155 -2.01 -7.75 -23.60
N ALA A 156 -2.80 -7.73 -24.67
CA ALA A 156 -3.98 -6.86 -24.77
C ALA A 156 -5.07 -7.26 -23.76
N ALA A 157 -5.31 -8.57 -23.58
CA ALA A 157 -6.26 -9.08 -22.60
C ALA A 157 -5.85 -8.75 -21.15
N LYS A 158 -4.55 -8.77 -20.85
CA LYS A 158 -3.96 -8.35 -19.57
C LYS A 158 -4.30 -6.90 -19.27
N SER A 159 -4.05 -5.98 -20.21
CA SER A 159 -4.38 -4.56 -20.05
C SER A 159 -5.89 -4.34 -19.78
N SER A 160 -6.76 -5.00 -20.54
CA SER A 160 -8.21 -4.94 -20.33
C SER A 160 -8.62 -5.48 -18.94
N PHE A 161 -8.03 -6.60 -18.52
CA PHE A 161 -8.24 -7.17 -17.19
C PHE A 161 -7.86 -6.18 -16.07
N PHE A 162 -6.69 -5.54 -16.15
CA PHE A 162 -6.25 -4.57 -15.15
C PHE A 162 -7.19 -3.37 -15.05
N ASN A 163 -7.76 -2.90 -16.17
CA ASN A 163 -8.77 -1.83 -16.16
C ASN A 163 -10.04 -2.23 -15.41
N TRP A 164 -10.60 -3.42 -15.70
CA TRP A 164 -11.79 -3.93 -15.00
C TRP A 164 -11.51 -4.24 -13.53
N TRP A 165 -10.33 -4.76 -13.23
CA TRP A 165 -9.90 -5.02 -11.87
C TRP A 165 -9.79 -3.73 -11.06
N TYR A 166 -9.18 -2.69 -11.62
CA TYR A 166 -9.12 -1.36 -11.00
C TYR A 166 -10.52 -0.79 -10.75
N LEU A 167 -11.41 -0.83 -11.75
CA LEU A 167 -12.80 -0.41 -11.59
C LEU A 167 -13.48 -1.18 -10.45
N GLY A 168 -13.26 -2.49 -10.36
CA GLY A 168 -13.78 -3.34 -9.30
C GLY A 168 -13.30 -2.95 -7.90
N ILE A 169 -12.00 -2.66 -7.75
CA ILE A 169 -11.42 -2.19 -6.48
C ILE A 169 -12.08 -0.89 -6.03
N VAL A 170 -12.21 0.06 -6.95
CA VAL A 170 -12.82 1.37 -6.69
C VAL A 170 -14.27 1.21 -6.25
N VAL A 171 -15.07 0.46 -7.02
CA VAL A 171 -16.48 0.22 -6.70
C VAL A 171 -16.62 -0.48 -5.35
N GLY A 172 -15.76 -1.46 -5.06
CA GLY A 172 -15.72 -2.14 -3.76
C GLY A 172 -15.43 -1.17 -2.61
N ALA A 173 -14.38 -0.36 -2.72
CA ALA A 173 -14.01 0.62 -1.70
C ALA A 173 -15.10 1.68 -1.47
N THR A 174 -15.65 2.26 -2.55
CA THR A 174 -16.73 3.25 -2.48
C THR A 174 -18.00 2.66 -1.86
N THR A 175 -18.38 1.45 -2.25
CA THR A 175 -19.55 0.75 -1.68
C THR A 175 -19.34 0.48 -0.19
N ALA A 176 -18.13 0.10 0.23
CA ALA A 176 -17.82 -0.08 1.65
C ALA A 176 -18.00 1.23 2.45
N ILE A 177 -17.44 2.33 1.96
CA ILE A 177 -17.52 3.64 2.65
C ILE A 177 -18.96 4.18 2.73
N LEU A 178 -19.80 3.89 1.75
CA LEU A 178 -21.19 4.35 1.73
C LEU A 178 -22.13 3.40 2.48
N VAL A 179 -22.14 2.11 2.09
CA VAL A 179 -23.13 1.14 2.56
C VAL A 179 -22.72 0.52 3.88
N VAL A 180 -21.48 0.02 4.01
CA VAL A 180 -21.06 -0.67 5.24
C VAL A 180 -21.03 0.30 6.42
N ILE A 181 -20.48 1.50 6.21
CA ILE A 181 -20.45 2.52 7.26
C ILE A 181 -21.86 2.94 7.68
N TYR A 182 -22.78 3.09 6.73
CA TYR A 182 -24.19 3.37 7.04
C TYR A 182 -24.82 2.25 7.89
N VAL A 183 -24.59 1.00 7.50
CA VAL A 183 -25.08 -0.17 8.26
C VAL A 183 -24.46 -0.21 9.66
N GLN A 184 -23.16 0.07 9.81
CA GLN A 184 -22.48 0.10 11.11
C GLN A 184 -23.04 1.17 12.05
N ASP A 185 -23.28 2.39 11.54
CA ASP A 185 -23.73 3.53 12.35
C ASP A 185 -25.23 3.48 12.69
N TYR A 186 -26.08 2.96 11.79
CA TYR A 186 -27.55 3.03 11.95
C TYR A 186 -28.27 1.71 12.17
N VAL A 187 -27.72 0.59 11.67
CA VAL A 187 -28.35 -0.73 11.80
C VAL A 187 -27.68 -1.53 12.92
N GLY A 188 -26.35 -1.53 12.96
CA GLY A 188 -25.56 -2.10 14.03
C GLY A 188 -24.26 -2.75 13.56
N TRP A 189 -23.26 -2.70 14.44
CA TRP A 189 -21.90 -3.20 14.19
C TRP A 189 -21.83 -4.71 13.91
N GLY A 190 -22.69 -5.51 14.52
CA GLY A 190 -22.73 -6.97 14.28
C GLY A 190 -23.08 -7.31 12.83
N ILE A 191 -24.11 -6.66 12.27
CA ILE A 191 -24.48 -6.84 10.85
C ILE A 191 -23.42 -6.21 9.95
N GLY A 192 -22.91 -5.03 10.33
CA GLY A 192 -21.87 -4.31 9.58
C GLY A 192 -20.56 -5.10 9.42
N PHE A 193 -20.08 -5.81 10.45
CA PHE A 193 -18.91 -6.69 10.31
C PHE A 193 -19.26 -8.06 9.71
N GLY A 194 -20.44 -8.60 10.03
CA GLY A 194 -20.91 -9.88 9.48
C GLY A 194 -21.02 -9.87 7.95
N MET A 195 -21.52 -8.78 7.36
CA MET A 195 -21.60 -8.67 5.90
C MET A 195 -20.21 -8.68 5.23
N LEU A 196 -19.17 -8.14 5.89
CA LEU A 196 -17.80 -8.21 5.37
C LEU A 196 -17.32 -9.67 5.31
N ALA A 197 -17.59 -10.44 6.37
CA ALA A 197 -17.24 -11.86 6.42
C ALA A 197 -17.94 -12.66 5.31
N VAL A 198 -19.22 -12.39 5.05
CA VAL A 198 -19.98 -13.04 3.97
C VAL A 198 -19.38 -12.73 2.60
N VAL A 199 -19.05 -11.46 2.32
CA VAL A 199 -18.45 -11.05 1.04
C VAL A 199 -17.09 -11.73 0.82
N VAL A 200 -16.22 -11.75 1.84
CA VAL A 200 -14.91 -12.42 1.74
C VAL A 200 -15.07 -13.94 1.61
N ALA A 201 -16.01 -14.57 2.32
CA ALA A 201 -16.29 -16.00 2.18
C ALA A 201 -16.78 -16.35 0.77
N ALA A 202 -17.67 -15.53 0.19
CA ALA A 202 -18.11 -15.69 -1.18
C ALA A 202 -16.95 -15.52 -2.18
N ALA A 203 -16.09 -14.53 -1.98
CA ALA A 203 -14.91 -14.30 -2.81
C ALA A 203 -13.91 -15.46 -2.73
N LEU A 204 -13.67 -16.02 -1.53
CA LEU A 204 -12.87 -17.23 -1.33
C LEU A 204 -13.49 -18.44 -2.03
N GLY A 205 -14.81 -18.61 -1.95
CA GLY A 205 -15.54 -19.68 -2.66
C GLY A 205 -15.31 -19.59 -4.18
N LEU A 206 -15.47 -18.40 -4.76
CA LEU A 206 -15.23 -18.16 -6.19
C LEU A 206 -13.77 -18.41 -6.59
N PHE A 207 -12.82 -18.02 -5.74
CA PHE A 207 -11.39 -18.30 -5.96
C PHE A 207 -11.08 -19.80 -5.99
N LEU A 208 -11.68 -20.55 -5.06
CA LEU A 208 -11.50 -21.99 -4.98
C LEU A 208 -12.11 -22.73 -6.19
N VAL A 209 -13.25 -22.27 -6.70
CA VAL A 209 -13.84 -22.78 -7.94
C VAL A 209 -12.87 -22.60 -9.13
N GLY A 210 -12.12 -21.51 -9.17
CA GLY A 210 -11.12 -21.23 -10.21
C GLY A 210 -9.80 -22.03 -10.10
N LYS A 211 -9.58 -22.79 -9.01
CA LYS A 211 -8.28 -23.43 -8.68
C LYS A 211 -7.67 -24.30 -9.79
N GLY A 212 -8.51 -24.94 -10.61
CA GLY A 212 -8.09 -25.81 -11.71
C GLY A 212 -7.59 -25.07 -12.96
N SER A 213 -7.87 -23.77 -13.07
CA SER A 213 -7.56 -22.96 -14.26
C SER A 213 -6.37 -22.02 -14.07
N TYR A 214 -5.77 -21.98 -12.88
CA TYR A 214 -4.70 -21.02 -12.57
C TYR A 214 -3.32 -21.55 -12.96
N ARG A 215 -2.52 -20.71 -13.64
CA ARG A 215 -1.07 -20.91 -13.84
C ARG A 215 -0.37 -20.65 -12.51
N ARG A 216 0.51 -21.56 -12.09
CA ARG A 216 1.21 -21.50 -10.80
C ARG A 216 2.70 -21.37 -11.05
N GLU A 217 3.24 -20.23 -10.65
CA GLU A 217 4.67 -19.98 -10.70
C GLU A 217 5.40 -20.63 -9.52
N VAL A 218 6.64 -21.04 -9.79
CA VAL A 218 7.53 -21.66 -8.80
C VAL A 218 8.18 -20.54 -7.97
N PRO A 219 8.39 -20.72 -6.64
CA PRO A 219 9.09 -19.73 -5.82
C PRO A 219 10.49 -19.42 -6.37
N VAL A 220 10.80 -18.14 -6.57
CA VAL A 220 12.05 -17.65 -7.19
C VAL A 220 13.18 -17.47 -6.15
N GLY A 221 12.88 -17.68 -4.87
CA GLY A 221 13.81 -17.52 -3.74
C GLY A 221 13.66 -16.16 -3.03
N SER A 222 14.26 -16.03 -1.84
CA SER A 222 14.13 -14.83 -1.03
C SER A 222 15.01 -13.69 -1.55
N PRO A 223 14.47 -12.50 -1.86
CA PRO A 223 15.33 -11.37 -2.15
C PRO A 223 15.97 -10.77 -0.89
N PHE A 224 15.38 -10.94 0.31
CA PHE A 224 16.00 -10.55 1.58
C PHE A 224 17.33 -11.27 1.86
N THR A 225 17.44 -12.56 1.50
CA THR A 225 18.70 -13.29 1.65
C THR A 225 19.76 -12.74 0.71
N ARG A 226 19.40 -12.31 -0.51
CA ARG A 226 20.34 -11.65 -1.45
C ARG A 226 20.87 -10.34 -0.88
N VAL A 227 19.99 -9.51 -0.31
CA VAL A 227 20.38 -8.26 0.38
C VAL A 227 21.31 -8.56 1.56
N ALA A 228 20.94 -9.53 2.42
CA ALA A 228 21.73 -9.91 3.58
C ALA A 228 23.11 -10.47 3.20
N GLN A 229 23.19 -11.29 2.15
CA GLN A 229 24.43 -11.83 1.60
C GLN A 229 25.40 -10.72 1.21
N VAL A 230 24.94 -9.72 0.45
CA VAL A 230 25.79 -8.58 0.03
C VAL A 230 26.30 -7.78 1.24
N LEU A 231 25.43 -7.49 2.20
CA LEU A 231 25.81 -6.74 3.41
C LEU A 231 26.83 -7.52 4.26
N VAL A 232 26.60 -8.81 4.47
CA VAL A 232 27.50 -9.70 5.23
C VAL A 232 28.84 -9.88 4.50
N ALA A 233 28.81 -10.11 3.19
CA ALA A 233 30.00 -10.25 2.36
C ALA A 233 30.85 -8.97 2.37
N ALA A 234 30.23 -7.80 2.21
CA ALA A 234 30.91 -6.51 2.28
C ALA A 234 31.54 -6.26 3.66
N ALA A 235 30.85 -6.64 4.75
CA ALA A 235 31.37 -6.53 6.12
C ALA A 235 32.54 -7.49 6.37
N ARG A 236 32.43 -8.76 5.94
CA ARG A 236 33.51 -9.76 6.04
C ARG A 236 34.75 -9.32 5.26
N LYS A 237 34.56 -8.68 4.10
CA LYS A 237 35.63 -8.15 3.23
C LYS A 237 35.97 -6.69 3.52
N TRP A 238 35.57 -6.13 4.66
CA TRP A 238 35.78 -4.71 4.97
C TRP A 238 37.27 -4.27 4.90
N ARG A 239 38.21 -5.19 5.16
CA ARG A 239 39.66 -4.92 5.11
C ARG A 239 40.29 -5.12 3.74
N VAL A 240 39.56 -5.64 2.75
CA VAL A 240 40.06 -5.84 1.39
C VAL A 240 40.14 -4.47 0.70
N SER A 241 41.35 -4.05 0.36
CA SER A 241 41.61 -2.80 -0.34
C SER A 241 41.65 -3.03 -1.85
N GLU A 242 40.83 -2.26 -2.57
CA GLU A 242 40.68 -2.28 -4.04
C GLU A 242 42.02 -2.07 -4.79
N THR A 243 43.01 -1.49 -4.13
CA THR A 243 44.28 -1.03 -4.71
C THR A 243 45.45 -2.00 -4.60
N ARG A 244 45.35 -3.13 -3.86
CA ARG A 244 46.55 -3.95 -3.58
C ARG A 244 46.69 -5.25 -4.37
N GLU A 245 45.63 -5.86 -4.86
CA GLU A 245 45.70 -7.10 -5.64
C GLU A 245 44.44 -7.20 -6.50
N SER A 246 44.55 -6.85 -7.79
CA SER A 246 43.43 -6.86 -8.75
C SER A 246 43.11 -8.30 -9.17
N TYR A 247 42.45 -9.06 -8.29
CA TYR A 247 41.92 -10.39 -8.61
C TYR A 247 40.55 -10.31 -9.28
N GLY A 248 40.26 -9.28 -10.09
CA GLY A 248 39.01 -9.17 -10.84
C GLY A 248 37.74 -9.03 -9.98
N VAL A 249 36.61 -8.83 -10.66
CA VAL A 249 35.28 -8.69 -10.05
C VAL A 249 34.43 -9.87 -10.49
N TRP A 250 33.61 -10.41 -9.58
CA TRP A 250 32.78 -11.55 -9.93
C TRP A 250 31.50 -11.14 -10.69
N PHE A 251 31.42 -11.55 -11.96
CA PHE A 251 30.19 -11.55 -12.74
C PHE A 251 29.54 -12.93 -12.64
N ASP A 252 28.22 -12.98 -12.49
CA ASP A 252 27.49 -14.24 -12.49
C ASP A 252 27.53 -14.85 -13.91
N ASP A 253 27.94 -16.11 -14.03
CA ASP A 253 28.07 -16.85 -15.30
C ASP A 253 26.81 -17.66 -15.61
N SER A 254 25.64 -17.20 -15.15
CA SER A 254 24.35 -17.89 -15.31
C SER A 254 23.82 -17.96 -16.75
N ASN A 255 24.57 -17.49 -17.74
CA ASN A 255 24.39 -17.77 -19.18
C ASN A 255 25.74 -18.15 -19.83
N SER A 256 26.38 -19.22 -19.36
CA SER A 256 27.57 -19.78 -19.98
C SER A 256 27.18 -20.64 -21.19
N GLU A 257 26.92 -19.98 -22.32
CA GLU A 257 27.22 -20.44 -23.69
C GLU A 257 26.85 -19.31 -24.67
N ASP A 258 27.68 -18.28 -24.76
CA ASP A 258 27.89 -17.62 -26.06
C ASP A 258 29.19 -16.83 -26.11
N VAL A 259 30.02 -17.19 -27.09
CA VAL A 259 31.34 -16.61 -27.37
C VAL A 259 31.11 -15.32 -28.17
N GLY A 260 31.12 -14.16 -27.51
CA GLY A 260 31.07 -12.88 -28.21
C GLY A 260 31.11 -11.68 -27.27
N GLY A 261 32.20 -10.92 -27.30
CA GLY A 261 32.48 -9.76 -26.43
C GLY A 261 31.62 -8.52 -26.68
N GLY A 262 30.30 -8.64 -26.54
CA GLY A 262 29.35 -7.52 -26.44
C GLY A 262 28.85 -7.31 -25.00
N PRO A 263 28.29 -6.13 -24.67
CA PRO A 263 27.68 -5.90 -23.36
C PRO A 263 26.49 -6.84 -23.18
N LYS A 264 26.60 -7.73 -22.19
CA LYS A 264 25.63 -8.78 -21.85
C LYS A 264 24.27 -8.16 -21.49
N VAL A 265 23.20 -8.56 -22.19
CA VAL A 265 21.80 -8.19 -21.88
C VAL A 265 21.49 -8.58 -20.42
N GLY A 266 21.24 -7.58 -19.56
CA GLY A 266 20.89 -7.80 -18.15
C GLY A 266 22.02 -7.56 -17.12
N THR A 267 23.21 -7.09 -17.51
CA THR A 267 24.24 -6.71 -16.52
C THR A 267 24.04 -5.25 -16.09
N LEU A 268 23.81 -5.02 -14.80
CA LEU A 268 23.70 -3.67 -14.26
C LEU A 268 25.07 -2.96 -14.34
N ALA A 269 25.09 -1.74 -14.86
CA ALA A 269 26.33 -0.96 -14.95
C ALA A 269 26.85 -0.61 -13.55
N ARG A 270 28.15 -0.84 -13.32
CA ARG A 270 28.78 -0.55 -12.03
C ARG A 270 28.67 0.93 -11.69
N THR A 271 28.22 1.24 -10.47
CA THR A 271 28.04 2.63 -10.02
C THR A 271 29.01 3.03 -8.90
N ASN A 272 29.42 4.30 -8.90
CA ASN A 272 30.38 4.85 -7.93
C ASN A 272 29.78 5.19 -6.56
N GLN A 273 28.47 5.03 -6.36
CA GLN A 273 27.82 5.28 -5.07
C GLN A 273 27.87 4.02 -4.19
N PHE A 274 27.95 4.20 -2.86
CA PHE A 274 28.07 3.12 -1.88
C PHE A 274 29.23 2.15 -2.14
N ARG A 275 30.43 2.67 -2.47
CA ARG A 275 31.65 1.88 -2.79
C ARG A 275 32.05 0.85 -1.73
N PHE A 276 31.60 0.98 -0.49
CA PHE A 276 31.88 -0.03 0.53
C PHE A 276 31.23 -1.39 0.20
N LEU A 277 30.11 -1.40 -0.54
CA LEU A 277 29.45 -2.62 -0.99
C LEU A 277 30.20 -3.34 -2.12
N ASP A 278 31.02 -2.61 -2.88
CA ASP A 278 31.86 -3.17 -3.95
C ASP A 278 32.82 -4.23 -3.40
N LYS A 279 33.15 -4.17 -2.11
CA LYS A 279 33.97 -5.18 -1.44
C LYS A 279 33.35 -6.58 -1.48
N ALA A 280 32.02 -6.70 -1.55
CA ALA A 280 31.34 -7.99 -1.64
C ALA A 280 31.60 -8.72 -2.97
N MET A 281 31.96 -8.01 -4.05
CA MET A 281 32.19 -8.58 -5.38
C MET A 281 33.67 -8.76 -5.75
N ILE A 282 34.59 -8.30 -4.91
CA ILE A 282 36.04 -8.48 -5.09
C ILE A 282 36.40 -9.93 -4.75
N ILE A 283 37.12 -10.60 -5.65
CA ILE A 283 37.65 -11.95 -5.42
C ILE A 283 38.95 -11.83 -4.61
N ASP A 284 39.10 -12.62 -3.54
CA ASP A 284 40.35 -12.72 -2.78
C ASP A 284 41.04 -14.09 -2.97
N GLU A 285 42.26 -14.26 -2.45
CA GLU A 285 43.01 -15.52 -2.56
C GLU A 285 42.28 -16.73 -1.95
N THR A 286 41.47 -16.49 -0.92
CA THR A 286 40.64 -17.51 -0.25
C THR A 286 39.48 -17.93 -1.16
N ASP A 287 38.87 -17.00 -1.87
CA ASP A 287 37.80 -17.30 -2.82
C ASP A 287 38.33 -18.06 -4.05
N LYS A 288 39.56 -17.74 -4.48
CA LYS A 288 40.23 -18.42 -5.59
C LYS A 288 40.69 -19.85 -5.22
N SER A 289 41.07 -20.07 -3.96
CA SER A 289 41.52 -21.38 -3.46
C SER A 289 40.38 -22.29 -3.00
N SER A 290 39.18 -21.76 -2.78
CA SER A 290 38.01 -22.56 -2.40
C SER A 290 37.43 -23.34 -3.57
N LYS A 291 37.13 -24.63 -3.38
CA LYS A 291 36.43 -25.48 -4.36
C LYS A 291 34.93 -25.20 -4.43
N THR A 292 34.35 -24.64 -3.38
CA THR A 292 32.92 -24.33 -3.26
C THR A 292 32.73 -22.86 -2.95
N ARG A 293 31.83 -22.20 -3.67
CA ARG A 293 31.59 -20.77 -3.53
C ARG A 293 30.60 -20.51 -2.38
N ASP A 294 30.96 -19.62 -1.46
CA ASP A 294 30.09 -19.19 -0.36
C ASP A 294 29.36 -17.88 -0.75
N PRO A 295 28.04 -17.91 -0.99
CA PRO A 295 27.24 -16.72 -1.30
C PRO A 295 27.27 -15.65 -0.19
N TRP A 296 27.65 -16.00 1.04
CA TRP A 296 27.78 -15.08 2.17
C TRP A 296 29.14 -14.39 2.26
N ARG A 297 30.07 -14.69 1.34
CA ARG A 297 31.40 -14.07 1.26
C ARG A 297 31.68 -13.41 -0.09
N LEU A 298 31.11 -13.91 -1.19
CA LEU A 298 31.32 -13.37 -2.53
C LEU A 298 29.99 -13.29 -3.30
N CYS A 299 29.63 -12.08 -3.74
CA CYS A 299 28.36 -11.77 -4.42
C CYS A 299 28.61 -11.17 -5.81
N SER A 300 27.65 -11.30 -6.73
CA SER A 300 27.85 -10.86 -8.13
C SER A 300 27.75 -9.35 -8.26
N VAL A 301 28.31 -8.78 -9.33
CA VAL A 301 28.10 -7.36 -9.67
C VAL A 301 26.61 -7.02 -9.69
N ASN A 302 25.79 -7.85 -10.33
CA ASN A 302 24.34 -7.66 -10.38
C ASN A 302 23.74 -7.62 -8.97
N GLN A 303 24.02 -8.62 -8.12
CA GLN A 303 23.53 -8.62 -6.73
C GLN A 303 23.94 -7.38 -5.94
N VAL A 304 25.18 -6.91 -6.10
CA VAL A 304 25.68 -5.72 -5.40
C VAL A 304 24.98 -4.45 -5.90
N GLU A 305 24.84 -4.28 -7.22
CA GLU A 305 24.16 -3.11 -7.81
C GLU A 305 22.66 -3.09 -7.49
N GLU A 306 21.99 -4.25 -7.46
CA GLU A 306 20.61 -4.38 -6.99
C GLU A 306 20.44 -3.83 -5.56
N VAL A 307 21.36 -4.16 -4.64
CA VAL A 307 21.33 -3.67 -3.26
C VAL A 307 21.61 -2.17 -3.18
N LYS A 308 22.50 -1.65 -4.02
CA LYS A 308 22.75 -0.20 -4.13
C LYS A 308 21.49 0.55 -4.58
N LEU A 309 20.74 0.02 -5.53
CA LEU A 309 19.47 0.63 -5.97
C LEU A 309 18.47 0.73 -4.81
N ILE A 310 18.34 -0.31 -3.99
CA ILE A 310 17.47 -0.29 -2.79
C ILE A 310 17.93 0.80 -1.81
N LEU A 311 19.23 0.91 -1.55
CA LEU A 311 19.77 1.94 -0.65
C LEU A 311 19.56 3.36 -1.17
N ARG A 312 19.52 3.59 -2.49
CA ARG A 312 19.17 4.89 -3.08
C ARG A 312 17.73 5.29 -2.82
N LEU A 313 16.83 4.33 -2.65
CA LEU A 313 15.41 4.58 -2.38
C LEU A 313 15.14 4.89 -0.90
N VAL A 314 16.03 4.52 0.03
CA VAL A 314 15.84 4.75 1.48
C VAL A 314 15.69 6.23 1.84
N PRO A 315 16.49 7.18 1.32
CA PRO A 315 16.27 8.61 1.59
C PRO A 315 14.89 9.09 1.13
N ILE A 316 14.45 8.66 -0.07
CA ILE A 316 13.13 9.01 -0.63
C ILE A 316 12.02 8.39 0.24
N TRP A 317 12.21 7.15 0.68
CA TRP A 317 11.31 6.47 1.60
C TRP A 317 11.13 7.26 2.90
N LEU A 318 12.24 7.75 3.49
CA LEU A 318 12.23 8.53 4.73
C LEU A 318 11.49 9.87 4.58
N THR A 319 11.72 10.59 3.48
CA THR A 319 11.06 11.88 3.24
C THR A 319 9.54 11.74 3.06
N CYS A 320 9.08 10.60 2.53
CA CYS A 320 7.66 10.32 2.32
C CYS A 320 6.90 9.94 3.61
N LEU A 321 7.59 9.65 4.72
CA LEU A 321 6.92 9.28 5.98
C LEU A 321 5.97 10.37 6.51
N MET A 322 6.33 11.64 6.31
CA MET A 322 5.50 12.76 6.77
C MET A 322 4.21 12.88 5.98
N PHE A 323 4.25 12.59 4.67
CA PHE A 323 3.04 12.51 3.86
C PHE A 323 2.10 11.43 4.41
N ALA A 324 2.63 10.25 4.76
CA ALA A 324 1.83 9.18 5.36
C ALA A 324 1.20 9.57 6.72
N VAL A 325 1.86 10.42 7.53
CA VAL A 325 1.27 10.99 8.76
C VAL A 325 0.04 11.85 8.47
N VAL A 326 0.07 12.64 7.39
CA VAL A 326 -1.07 13.46 6.95
C VAL A 326 -2.24 12.57 6.51
N ILE A 327 -1.96 11.55 5.68
CA ILE A 327 -2.98 10.60 5.22
C ILE A 327 -3.62 9.83 6.39
N ALA A 328 -2.88 9.55 7.46
CA ALA A 328 -3.41 8.88 8.65
C ALA A 328 -4.50 9.71 9.38
N GLN A 329 -4.58 11.02 9.17
CA GLN A 329 -5.60 11.89 9.78
C GLN A 329 -7.01 11.63 9.21
N LEU A 330 -7.08 11.18 7.95
CA LEU A 330 -8.31 11.05 7.17
C LEU A 330 -9.34 10.13 7.85
N SER A 331 -8.92 8.93 8.25
CA SER A 331 -9.78 7.93 8.90
C SER A 331 -9.84 8.07 10.42
N THR A 332 -9.17 9.08 11.00
CA THR A 332 -9.10 9.29 12.45
C THR A 332 -9.67 10.65 12.82
N TYR A 333 -8.82 11.68 12.91
CA TYR A 333 -9.21 13.01 13.37
C TYR A 333 -10.23 13.69 12.46
N PHE A 334 -10.13 13.58 11.13
CA PHE A 334 -11.10 14.20 10.23
C PHE A 334 -12.49 13.59 10.38
N THR A 335 -12.56 12.27 10.52
CA THR A 335 -13.80 11.55 10.80
C THR A 335 -14.37 11.95 12.16
N LYS A 336 -13.51 12.05 13.20
CA LYS A 336 -13.97 12.45 14.52
C LYS A 336 -14.44 13.90 14.57
N GLN A 337 -13.76 14.80 13.89
CA GLN A 337 -14.17 16.19 13.71
C GLN A 337 -15.59 16.25 13.11
N GLY A 338 -15.82 15.52 12.01
CA GLY A 338 -17.13 15.41 11.37
C GLY A 338 -18.23 14.85 12.26
N SER A 339 -17.90 13.96 13.21
CA SER A 339 -18.88 13.41 14.16
C SER A 339 -19.49 14.45 15.12
N THR A 340 -18.84 15.60 15.28
CA THR A 340 -19.30 16.72 16.13
C THR A 340 -19.95 17.86 15.36
N MET A 341 -20.15 17.69 14.05
CA MET A 341 -20.71 18.71 13.15
C MET A 341 -22.15 18.36 12.78
N VAL A 342 -22.88 19.31 12.19
CA VAL A 342 -24.22 19.08 11.65
C VAL A 342 -24.11 18.25 10.37
N ARG A 343 -24.71 17.06 10.38
CA ARG A 343 -24.60 16.03 9.32
C ARG A 343 -25.86 15.86 8.47
N THR A 344 -26.84 16.75 8.60
CA THR A 344 -28.09 16.69 7.84
C THR A 344 -27.91 17.17 6.41
N ILE A 345 -28.54 16.48 5.44
CA ILE A 345 -28.56 16.90 4.04
C ILE A 345 -29.85 17.67 3.74
N GLY A 346 -29.72 18.97 3.48
CA GLY A 346 -30.84 19.82 3.05
C GLY A 346 -32.01 19.83 4.04
N SER A 347 -33.23 19.74 3.51
CA SER A 347 -34.48 19.63 4.29
C SER A 347 -34.83 18.21 4.75
N SER A 348 -34.00 17.22 4.41
CA SER A 348 -34.23 15.84 4.85
C SER A 348 -33.77 15.63 6.29
N HIS A 349 -34.48 14.80 7.05
CA HIS A 349 -34.04 14.35 8.39
C HIS A 349 -32.91 13.31 8.34
N PHE A 350 -32.37 13.01 7.15
CA PHE A 350 -31.29 12.04 6.98
C PHE A 350 -29.97 12.60 7.49
N GLN A 351 -29.33 11.88 8.42
CA GLN A 351 -27.99 12.19 8.91
C GLN A 351 -26.97 11.32 8.18
N VAL A 352 -25.95 11.94 7.60
CA VAL A 352 -24.85 11.18 6.97
C VAL A 352 -23.92 10.62 8.06
N PRO A 353 -23.47 9.36 7.97
CA PRO A 353 -22.39 8.86 8.82
C PRO A 353 -21.15 9.76 8.68
N ALA A 354 -20.50 10.10 9.79
CA ALA A 354 -19.37 11.03 9.75
C ALA A 354 -18.21 10.49 8.90
N ALA A 355 -17.97 9.17 8.95
CA ALA A 355 -16.93 8.51 8.20
C ALA A 355 -17.24 8.40 6.69
N SER A 356 -18.51 8.44 6.27
CA SER A 356 -18.88 8.34 4.85
C SER A 356 -18.41 9.54 4.02
N ILE A 357 -18.06 10.68 4.65
CA ILE A 357 -17.45 11.83 3.94
C ILE A 357 -16.10 11.44 3.30
N GLN A 358 -15.43 10.40 3.78
CA GLN A 358 -14.22 9.85 3.15
C GLN A 358 -14.43 9.46 1.68
N VAL A 359 -15.68 9.23 1.24
CA VAL A 359 -16.01 8.96 -0.17
C VAL A 359 -15.54 10.07 -1.11
N SER A 360 -15.49 11.32 -0.62
CA SER A 360 -15.04 12.48 -1.39
C SER A 360 -13.57 12.37 -1.82
N THR A 361 -12.72 11.71 -1.04
CA THR A 361 -11.34 11.42 -1.42
C THR A 361 -11.29 10.43 -2.58
N GLY A 362 -12.09 9.35 -2.52
CA GLY A 362 -12.18 8.37 -3.61
C GLY A 362 -12.72 8.97 -4.91
N LEU A 363 -13.77 9.80 -4.83
CA LEU A 363 -14.31 10.52 -5.98
C LEU A 363 -13.29 11.49 -6.59
N THR A 364 -12.55 12.20 -5.73
CA THR A 364 -11.46 13.07 -6.20
C THR A 364 -10.42 12.29 -6.97
N ILE A 365 -9.97 11.12 -6.46
CA ILE A 365 -9.00 10.26 -7.14
C ILE A 365 -9.55 9.80 -8.51
N LEU A 366 -10.80 9.35 -8.55
CA LEU A 366 -11.45 8.89 -9.79
C LEU A 366 -11.52 9.96 -10.88
N ILE A 367 -11.68 11.22 -10.49
CA ILE A 367 -11.74 12.34 -11.42
C ILE A 367 -10.32 12.82 -11.78
N ALA A 368 -9.44 12.90 -10.78
CA ALA A 368 -8.10 13.46 -10.93
C ALA A 368 -7.16 12.56 -11.75
N VAL A 369 -7.26 11.24 -11.66
CA VAL A 369 -6.41 10.32 -12.44
C VAL A 369 -6.63 10.48 -13.96
N PRO A 370 -7.86 10.38 -14.49
CA PRO A 370 -8.09 10.63 -15.93
C PRO A 370 -7.70 12.05 -16.36
N LEU A 371 -7.95 13.06 -15.52
CA LEU A 371 -7.52 14.43 -15.81
C LEU A 371 -6.00 14.55 -15.86
N TYR A 372 -5.29 13.86 -14.97
CA TYR A 372 -3.83 13.81 -15.01
C TYR A 372 -3.33 13.21 -16.32
N ASP A 373 -3.80 12.02 -16.69
CA ASP A 373 -3.32 11.31 -17.87
C ASP A 373 -3.75 11.97 -19.19
N ARG A 374 -4.98 12.47 -19.28
CA ARG A 374 -5.55 12.97 -20.55
C ARG A 374 -5.35 14.46 -20.77
N LEU A 375 -5.19 15.25 -19.71
CA LEU A 375 -5.04 16.69 -19.80
C LEU A 375 -3.65 17.14 -19.34
N PHE A 376 -3.24 16.78 -18.13
CA PHE A 376 -1.99 17.27 -17.56
C PHE A 376 -0.75 16.72 -18.28
N VAL A 377 -0.65 15.40 -18.50
CA VAL A 377 0.49 14.76 -19.17
C VAL A 377 0.75 15.33 -20.57
N PRO A 378 -0.23 15.42 -21.51
CA PRO A 378 0.04 15.94 -22.84
C PRO A 378 0.40 17.44 -22.82
N ILE A 379 -0.24 18.25 -21.97
CA ILE A 379 0.11 19.67 -21.83
C ILE A 379 1.53 19.81 -21.28
N SER A 380 1.85 19.10 -20.21
CA SER A 380 3.18 19.17 -19.59
C SER A 380 4.26 18.65 -20.52
N ARG A 381 3.99 17.57 -21.27
CA ARG A 381 4.93 17.04 -22.27
C ARG A 381 5.26 18.05 -23.37
N ASN A 382 4.28 18.83 -23.81
CA ASN A 382 4.52 19.90 -24.77
C ASN A 382 5.40 21.02 -24.22
N ILE A 383 5.42 21.23 -22.89
CA ILE A 383 6.20 22.28 -22.23
C ILE A 383 7.60 21.78 -21.84
N THR A 384 7.70 20.60 -21.23
CA THR A 384 8.95 20.06 -20.66
C THR A 384 9.75 19.22 -21.64
N GLY A 385 9.11 18.70 -22.69
CA GLY A 385 9.68 17.71 -23.61
C GLY A 385 9.84 16.31 -23.00
N HIS A 386 9.46 16.09 -21.73
CA HIS A 386 9.59 14.79 -21.07
C HIS A 386 8.45 13.84 -21.50
N PRO A 387 8.72 12.55 -21.80
CA PRO A 387 7.70 11.63 -22.33
C PRO A 387 6.49 11.43 -21.41
N THR A 388 6.69 11.47 -20.09
CA THR A 388 5.66 11.39 -19.04
C THR A 388 5.12 12.76 -18.60
N GLY A 389 5.52 13.85 -19.26
CA GLY A 389 5.14 15.22 -18.90
C GLY A 389 5.98 15.84 -17.78
N ILE A 390 6.14 15.17 -16.63
CA ILE A 390 7.04 15.56 -15.53
C ILE A 390 7.80 14.34 -14.99
N THR A 391 8.86 14.55 -14.23
CA THR A 391 9.57 13.44 -13.58
C THR A 391 8.76 12.86 -12.42
N MET A 392 9.01 11.60 -12.06
CA MET A 392 8.33 10.94 -10.93
C MET A 392 8.58 11.68 -9.60
N LEU A 393 9.80 12.19 -9.39
CA LEU A 393 10.15 12.98 -8.20
C LEU A 393 9.40 14.33 -8.16
N GLN A 394 9.28 15.03 -9.30
CA GLN A 394 8.49 16.26 -9.38
C GLN A 394 7.00 15.99 -9.09
N ARG A 395 6.45 14.91 -9.65
CA ARG A 395 5.07 14.47 -9.36
C ARG A 395 4.86 14.24 -7.87
N MET A 396 5.77 13.51 -7.22
CA MET A 396 5.72 13.26 -5.78
C MET A 396 5.82 14.56 -4.96
N GLY A 397 6.71 15.48 -5.35
CA GLY A 397 6.89 16.78 -4.71
C GLY A 397 5.61 17.62 -4.73
N ILE A 398 4.90 17.68 -5.86
CA ILE A 398 3.61 18.38 -5.96
C ILE A 398 2.60 17.81 -4.95
N GLY A 399 2.49 16.49 -4.85
CA GLY A 399 1.58 15.86 -3.90
C GLY A 399 1.97 16.13 -2.44
N MET A 400 3.26 16.13 -2.11
CA MET A 400 3.73 16.51 -0.76
C MET A 400 3.38 17.96 -0.43
N PHE A 401 3.54 18.89 -1.38
CA PHE A 401 3.12 20.27 -1.19
C PHE A 401 1.60 20.40 -0.96
N LEU A 402 0.78 19.69 -1.74
CA LEU A 402 -0.68 19.64 -1.54
C LEU A 402 -1.06 19.05 -0.16
N SER A 403 -0.27 18.14 0.39
CA SER A 403 -0.48 17.61 1.74
C SER A 403 -0.26 18.67 2.83
N ILE A 404 0.69 19.61 2.63
CA ILE A 404 0.87 20.77 3.52
C ILE A 404 -0.39 21.65 3.47
N LEU A 405 -0.87 21.98 2.26
CA LEU A 405 -2.07 22.78 2.09
C LEU A 405 -3.29 22.11 2.73
N THR A 406 -3.40 20.78 2.64
CA THR A 406 -4.44 19.99 3.32
C THR A 406 -4.44 20.23 4.83
N MET A 407 -3.26 20.18 5.47
CA MET A 407 -3.13 20.43 6.91
C MET A 407 -3.43 21.88 7.30
N VAL A 408 -3.03 22.86 6.46
CA VAL A 408 -3.38 24.28 6.68
C VAL A 408 -4.89 24.48 6.64
N VAL A 409 -5.55 23.97 5.59
CA VAL A 409 -7.02 24.05 5.46
C VAL A 409 -7.70 23.37 6.64
N SER A 410 -7.23 22.19 7.05
CA SER A 410 -7.79 21.47 8.19
C SER A 410 -7.66 22.26 9.50
N ALA A 411 -6.51 22.89 9.74
CA ALA A 411 -6.29 23.73 10.91
C ALA A 411 -7.23 24.95 10.91
N LEU A 412 -7.46 25.58 9.76
CA LEU A 412 -8.38 26.72 9.63
C LEU A 412 -9.84 26.31 9.89
N VAL A 413 -10.27 25.18 9.34
CA VAL A 413 -11.62 24.64 9.57
C VAL A 413 -11.81 24.29 11.05
N GLU A 414 -10.81 23.70 11.68
CA GLU A 414 -10.86 23.37 13.11
C GLU A 414 -10.87 24.63 13.99
N ALA A 415 -10.05 25.64 13.68
CA ALA A 415 -10.05 26.92 14.38
C ALA A 415 -11.44 27.58 14.33
N LYS A 416 -12.11 27.53 13.18
CA LYS A 416 -13.48 28.02 13.02
C LYS A 416 -14.48 27.19 13.86
N ARG A 417 -14.39 25.86 13.82
CA ARG A 417 -15.26 24.96 14.61
C ARG A 417 -15.12 25.23 16.10
N VAL A 418 -13.88 25.34 16.60
CA VAL A 418 -13.58 25.64 18.01
C VAL A 418 -14.14 27.01 18.40
N LYS A 419 -13.96 28.05 17.57
CA LYS A 419 -14.51 29.39 17.84
C LYS A 419 -16.03 29.38 18.01
N ILE A 420 -16.74 28.64 17.16
CA ILE A 420 -18.20 28.48 17.25
C ILE A 420 -18.58 27.69 18.51
N ALA A 421 -17.86 26.62 18.83
CA ALA A 421 -18.07 25.86 20.05
C ALA A 421 -17.88 26.72 21.31
N THR A 422 -16.86 27.60 21.34
CA THR A 422 -16.65 28.57 22.43
C THR A 422 -17.83 29.52 22.58
N TYR A 423 -18.27 30.11 21.46
CA TYR A 423 -19.38 31.06 21.45
C TYR A 423 -20.68 30.47 22.00
N HIS A 424 -20.95 29.19 21.72
CA HIS A 424 -22.13 28.47 22.23
C HIS A 424 -21.89 27.76 23.57
N GLY A 425 -20.75 27.95 24.24
CA GLY A 425 -20.44 27.31 25.52
C GLY A 425 -20.26 25.78 25.45
N LEU A 426 -19.98 25.23 24.27
CA LEU A 426 -19.91 23.78 24.00
C LEU A 426 -18.52 23.16 24.18
N ILE A 427 -17.48 23.95 24.54
CA ILE A 427 -16.09 23.45 24.70
C ILE A 427 -16.00 22.23 25.62
N ASN A 428 -16.69 22.27 26.76
CA ASN A 428 -16.62 21.21 27.77
C ASN A 428 -17.57 20.04 27.49
N SER A 429 -18.27 20.06 26.34
CA SER A 429 -19.23 19.04 25.95
C SER A 429 -18.70 18.24 24.76
N PRO A 430 -17.82 17.24 24.96
CA PRO A 430 -17.13 16.53 23.88
C PRO A 430 -18.04 15.73 22.94
N LYS A 431 -19.30 15.49 23.34
CA LYS A 431 -20.33 14.81 22.53
C LYS A 431 -21.35 15.77 21.91
N ALA A 432 -21.27 17.08 22.19
CA ALA A 432 -22.22 18.04 21.65
C ALA A 432 -22.00 18.26 20.16
N ILE A 433 -23.10 18.49 19.44
CA ILE A 433 -23.08 18.87 18.03
C ILE A 433 -22.86 20.38 17.97
N VAL A 434 -21.75 20.79 17.36
CA VAL A 434 -21.43 22.19 17.10
C VAL A 434 -22.23 22.64 15.87
N PRO A 435 -22.87 23.82 15.87
CA PRO A 435 -23.70 24.31 14.76
C PRO A 435 -22.85 24.79 13.57
N ILE A 436 -22.09 23.86 12.98
CA ILE A 436 -21.31 24.03 11.76
C ILE A 436 -21.55 22.81 10.87
N SER A 437 -21.80 23.05 9.58
CA SER A 437 -22.11 21.96 8.65
C SER A 437 -20.87 21.11 8.33
N ILE A 438 -21.05 19.79 8.25
CA ILE A 438 -19.99 18.83 7.90
C ILE A 438 -19.35 19.10 6.52
N TRP A 439 -20.05 19.80 5.61
CA TRP A 439 -19.52 20.15 4.28
C TRP A 439 -18.28 21.06 4.33
N TRP A 440 -18.02 21.74 5.45
CA TRP A 440 -16.76 22.47 5.67
C TRP A 440 -15.52 21.56 5.67
N LEU A 441 -15.69 20.24 5.82
CA LEU A 441 -14.58 19.28 5.71
C LEU A 441 -14.27 18.91 4.26
N LEU A 442 -15.14 19.20 3.30
CA LEU A 442 -14.96 18.78 1.91
C LEU A 442 -13.64 19.27 1.29
N PRO A 443 -13.19 20.54 1.50
CA PRO A 443 -11.93 21.02 0.94
C PRO A 443 -10.70 20.23 1.39
N GLN A 444 -10.59 19.86 2.68
CA GLN A 444 -9.46 19.06 3.17
C GLN A 444 -9.49 17.62 2.62
N TYR A 445 -10.67 17.00 2.44
CA TYR A 445 -10.75 15.67 1.84
C TYR A 445 -10.44 15.67 0.33
N ILE A 446 -10.84 16.71 -0.41
CA ILE A 446 -10.51 16.88 -1.84
C ILE A 446 -9.00 17.12 -2.00
N LEU A 447 -8.43 18.07 -1.26
CA LEU A 447 -6.98 18.32 -1.32
C LEU A 447 -6.18 17.08 -0.94
N CYS A 448 -6.64 16.32 0.06
CA CYS A 448 -6.05 15.05 0.43
C CYS A 448 -6.09 14.04 -0.73
N GLY A 449 -7.22 13.90 -1.42
CA GLY A 449 -7.36 13.03 -2.59
C GLY A 449 -6.47 13.44 -3.76
N LEU A 450 -6.34 14.75 -4.02
CA LEU A 450 -5.38 15.25 -5.02
C LEU A 450 -3.95 14.92 -4.61
N SER A 451 -3.57 15.16 -3.35
CA SER A 451 -2.24 14.84 -2.86
C SER A 451 -1.90 13.34 -2.98
N ASP A 452 -2.90 12.47 -2.81
CA ASP A 452 -2.80 11.01 -2.95
C ASP A 452 -2.45 10.60 -4.39
N VAL A 453 -3.15 11.16 -5.38
CA VAL A 453 -2.91 10.88 -6.82
C VAL A 453 -1.50 11.27 -7.26
N PHE A 454 -0.94 12.34 -6.69
CA PHE A 454 0.40 12.80 -7.03
C PHE A 454 1.48 12.02 -6.27
N THR A 455 1.32 11.78 -4.97
CA THR A 455 2.37 11.15 -4.15
C THR A 455 2.29 9.63 -4.13
N ILE A 456 1.13 9.00 -3.87
CA ILE A 456 1.06 7.53 -3.77
C ILE A 456 1.25 6.87 -5.13
N VAL A 457 0.63 7.39 -6.19
CA VAL A 457 0.83 6.82 -7.54
C VAL A 457 2.28 7.01 -7.98
N GLY A 458 2.89 8.17 -7.73
CA GLY A 458 4.30 8.42 -8.02
C GLY A 458 5.25 7.52 -7.21
N LEU A 459 4.92 7.25 -5.94
CA LEU A 459 5.66 6.30 -5.10
C LEU A 459 5.56 4.87 -5.64
N GLN A 460 4.35 4.44 -6.02
CA GLN A 460 4.14 3.11 -6.57
C GLN A 460 4.93 2.93 -7.87
N GLU A 461 4.89 3.91 -8.77
CA GLU A 461 5.62 3.91 -10.05
C GLU A 461 7.14 3.89 -9.81
N LEU A 462 7.66 4.79 -8.96
CA LEU A 462 9.08 4.87 -8.64
C LEU A 462 9.61 3.58 -8.00
N PHE A 463 8.95 3.05 -6.97
CA PHE A 463 9.41 1.85 -6.29
C PHE A 463 9.22 0.58 -7.11
N TYR A 464 8.35 0.59 -8.13
CA TYR A 464 8.23 -0.52 -9.06
C TYR A 464 9.33 -0.47 -10.13
N ASP A 465 9.51 0.68 -10.77
CA ASP A 465 10.44 0.85 -11.90
C ASP A 465 11.91 0.82 -11.49
N GLN A 466 12.24 1.32 -10.29
CA GLN A 466 13.61 1.33 -9.78
C GLN A 466 14.02 -0.02 -9.16
N MET A 467 13.09 -0.95 -8.98
CA MET A 467 13.40 -2.27 -8.43
C MET A 467 13.83 -3.24 -9.52
N PRO A 468 14.86 -4.07 -9.24
CA PRO A 468 15.26 -5.17 -10.13
C PRO A 468 14.09 -6.12 -10.42
N GLU A 469 14.12 -6.80 -11.57
CA GLU A 469 13.00 -7.66 -12.02
C GLU A 469 12.62 -8.74 -10.98
N GLY A 470 13.62 -9.38 -10.38
CA GLY A 470 13.43 -10.38 -9.32
C GLY A 470 12.98 -9.81 -7.96
N MET A 471 12.83 -8.49 -7.83
CA MET A 471 12.52 -7.79 -6.57
C MET A 471 11.31 -6.84 -6.69
N ARG A 472 10.56 -6.85 -7.80
CA ARG A 472 9.41 -5.96 -8.01
C ARG A 472 8.31 -6.12 -6.93
N SER A 473 8.07 -7.34 -6.44
CA SER A 473 7.17 -7.62 -5.30
C SER A 473 7.61 -6.86 -4.03
N MET A 474 8.92 -6.75 -3.79
CA MET A 474 9.45 -5.97 -2.69
C MET A 474 9.31 -4.46 -2.91
N GLY A 475 9.40 -3.95 -4.13
CA GLY A 475 9.05 -2.56 -4.45
C GLY A 475 7.62 -2.22 -4.07
N ALA A 476 6.68 -3.11 -4.43
CA ALA A 476 5.28 -2.99 -4.04
C ALA A 476 5.11 -3.03 -2.50
N ALA A 477 5.81 -3.91 -1.78
CA ALA A 477 5.74 -3.93 -0.32
C ALA A 477 6.43 -2.71 0.34
N ALA A 478 7.51 -2.20 -0.26
CA ALA A 478 8.28 -1.07 0.27
C ALA A 478 7.47 0.23 0.26
N HIS A 479 6.71 0.53 -0.80
CA HIS A 479 5.87 1.74 -0.78
C HIS A 479 4.73 1.63 0.25
N ILE A 480 4.11 0.46 0.41
CA ILE A 480 3.06 0.23 1.43
C ILE A 480 3.65 0.41 2.83
N SER A 481 4.92 0.01 3.05
CA SER A 481 5.59 0.20 4.34
C SER A 481 5.75 1.67 4.74
N ILE A 482 5.80 2.63 3.78
CA ILE A 482 5.80 4.08 4.07
C ILE A 482 4.52 4.46 4.81
N VAL A 483 3.37 3.97 4.34
CA VAL A 483 2.06 4.20 4.98
C VAL A 483 2.05 3.59 6.39
N GLY A 484 2.66 2.41 6.55
CA GLY A 484 2.74 1.74 7.85
C GLY A 484 3.59 2.49 8.87
N MET A 485 4.81 2.84 8.48
CA MET A 485 5.75 3.57 9.33
C MET A 485 5.27 5.00 9.62
N GLY A 486 4.64 5.67 8.66
CA GLY A 486 3.96 6.95 8.88
C GLY A 486 2.80 6.85 9.87
N SER A 487 2.05 5.73 9.87
CA SER A 487 0.99 5.50 10.85
C SER A 487 1.55 5.32 12.27
N PHE A 488 2.65 4.60 12.44
CA PHE A 488 3.35 4.53 13.73
C PHE A 488 3.90 5.89 14.18
N LEU A 489 4.46 6.67 13.25
CA LEU A 489 4.92 8.02 13.55
C LEU A 489 3.75 8.92 13.98
N ALA A 490 2.59 8.83 13.33
CA ALA A 490 1.38 9.55 13.74
C ALA A 490 0.92 9.14 15.15
N ALA A 491 0.96 7.85 15.48
CA ALA A 491 0.65 7.38 16.84
C ALA A 491 1.65 7.91 17.89
N LEU A 492 2.94 7.99 17.55
CA LEU A 492 3.97 8.60 18.40
C LEU A 492 3.71 10.10 18.60
N LEU A 493 3.39 10.82 17.53
CA LEU A 493 3.06 12.25 17.57
C LEU A 493 1.89 12.52 18.51
N TYR A 494 0.82 11.72 18.49
CA TYR A 494 -0.30 11.89 19.43
C TYR A 494 0.10 11.64 20.88
N ARG A 495 0.98 10.65 21.13
CA ARG A 495 1.51 10.39 22.48
C ARG A 495 2.32 11.58 22.98
N SER A 496 3.20 12.11 22.13
CA SER A 496 4.02 13.29 22.44
C SER A 496 3.14 14.53 22.67
N CYS A 497 2.18 14.81 21.78
CA CYS A 497 1.21 15.90 21.95
C CYS A 497 0.42 15.78 23.24
N ARG A 498 0.02 14.57 23.68
CA ARG A 498 -0.70 14.41 24.95
C ARG A 498 0.20 14.72 26.15
N SER A 499 1.46 14.31 26.09
CA SER A 499 2.46 14.64 27.11
C SER A 499 2.76 16.15 27.13
N LEU A 500 2.85 16.78 25.95
CA LEU A 500 3.06 18.22 25.79
C LEU A 500 1.79 19.06 25.98
N ALA A 501 0.58 18.50 25.89
CA ALA A 501 -0.64 19.23 26.25
C ALA A 501 -0.72 19.44 27.77
N GLN A 502 0.04 18.66 28.54
CA GLN A 502 0.35 18.95 29.95
C GLN A 502 1.51 19.95 30.12
N SER A 503 2.24 20.31 29.04
CA SER A 503 3.35 21.27 29.00
C SER A 503 3.48 22.00 27.63
N LEU A 504 2.62 23.00 27.38
CA LEU A 504 2.65 23.96 26.27
C LEU A 504 2.58 23.49 24.78
N ALA A 505 1.57 24.06 24.11
CA ALA A 505 1.55 24.58 22.71
C ALA A 505 1.54 23.61 21.49
N MET A 506 0.36 23.53 20.86
CA MET A 506 0.07 22.94 19.54
C MET A 506 0.69 23.69 18.33
N SER A 507 1.51 24.72 18.54
CA SER A 507 2.13 25.51 17.46
C SER A 507 3.47 24.95 16.97
N GLY A 508 4.26 24.28 17.83
CA GLY A 508 5.59 23.79 17.47
C GLY A 508 5.59 22.61 16.51
N LEU A 509 4.59 21.72 16.62
CA LEU A 509 4.51 20.52 15.79
C LEU A 509 4.08 20.78 14.35
N ALA A 510 3.17 21.75 14.13
CA ALA A 510 2.85 22.20 12.78
C ALA A 510 4.09 22.74 12.06
N ILE A 511 4.96 23.47 12.77
CA ILE A 511 6.21 24.02 12.20
C ILE A 511 7.23 22.91 11.91
N ILE A 512 7.35 21.88 12.76
CA ILE A 512 8.24 20.73 12.51
C ILE A 512 7.72 19.87 11.35
N LEU A 513 6.40 19.64 11.27
CA LEU A 513 5.75 18.96 10.16
C LEU A 513 5.95 19.71 8.85
N ILE A 514 5.69 21.02 8.85
CA ILE A 514 5.90 21.90 7.70
C ILE A 514 7.38 21.90 7.30
N GLY A 515 8.31 21.97 8.27
CA GLY A 515 9.75 21.96 8.04
C GLY A 515 10.26 20.66 7.40
N HIS A 516 9.84 19.49 7.91
CA HIS A 516 10.23 18.20 7.32
C HIS A 516 9.65 18.00 5.92
N VAL A 517 8.39 18.41 5.69
CA VAL A 517 7.78 18.29 4.35
C VAL A 517 8.38 19.31 3.38
N LEU A 518 8.78 20.51 3.83
CA LEU A 518 9.52 21.47 3.01
C LEU A 518 10.92 20.96 2.65
N ILE A 519 11.64 20.36 3.59
CA ILE A 519 12.95 19.74 3.31
C ILE A 519 12.78 18.58 2.32
N ALA A 520 11.76 17.75 2.48
CA ALA A 520 11.41 16.69 1.54
C ALA A 520 11.06 17.24 0.15
N PHE A 521 10.28 18.31 0.08
CA PHE A 521 9.89 18.99 -1.15
C PHE A 521 11.11 19.58 -1.87
N ILE A 522 11.97 20.31 -1.15
CA ILE A 522 13.20 20.88 -1.71
C ILE A 522 14.14 19.76 -2.18
N GLY A 523 14.27 18.68 -1.40
CA GLY A 523 15.08 17.52 -1.78
C GLY A 523 14.58 16.80 -3.04
N CYS A 524 13.25 16.67 -3.23
CA CYS A 524 12.66 16.11 -4.44
C CYS A 524 12.70 17.06 -5.65
N TRP A 525 12.89 18.35 -5.42
CA TRP A 525 12.99 19.36 -6.48
C TRP A 525 14.43 19.58 -6.98
N GLN A 526 15.43 19.29 -6.14
CA GLN A 526 16.85 19.42 -6.46
C GLN A 526 17.50 18.15 -7.02
N GLY A 527 16.83 16.99 -6.92
CA GLY A 527 17.24 15.72 -7.53
C GLY A 527 16.45 15.41 -8.78
#